data_AF-A0A840DGK9-F1
#
_entry.id   AF-A0A840DGK9-F1
#
_cell.length_a   1.000
_cell.length_b   1.000
_cell.length_c   1.000
_cell.angle_alpha   90.00
_cell.angle_beta   90.00
_cell.angle_gamma   90.00
#
_symmetry.space_group_name_H-M   'P 1'
#
loop_
_entity.id
_entity.type
_entity.pdbx_description
1 polymer ?
#
loop_
_entity_poly.entity_id
_entity_poly.type
_entity_poly.pdbx_seq_one_letter_code
_entity_poly.pdbx_strand_id
1 'polypeptide(L)'
;MPRVPPGSAQLLVLNEATDGDALADQVAGHIGSSPVRLEMLDINSEYRDGAFYALADTAAVEKFLKITLTAAEKDALHHGAVLRLGHLENPEINFGDAGALPAFTPQQSPERYGIYGAGLLLADTAREQGFATSMLSWFYTDMNPEQEKILAELPVALGFNPGWLIQAAPDFEFAESWQAILIGLGTGIIAGFLVLGYANGAARNLRGTNAALLAIGVPRRWYYRLVATEVGAVVLIAIVSAVLGTIVGMLITAITWARDFEMRLPWLPLGSTVGVLVLVTVIAVIAAGRKMQLNEREHSE
;
A
#
# COMPACT_ATOMS: atom_id res chain seq x y z
N MET A 1 9.12 -3.41 3.69
CA MET A 1 10.25 -3.19 2.75
C MET A 1 10.80 -1.81 3.03
N PRO A 2 12.13 -1.63 3.09
CA PRO A 2 12.72 -0.31 3.36
C PRO A 2 12.27 0.70 2.30
N ARG A 3 11.84 1.88 2.75
CA ARG A 3 11.53 3.00 1.85
C ARG A 3 12.85 3.45 1.20
N VAL A 4 12.94 3.33 -0.12
CA VAL A 4 14.08 3.81 -0.91
C VAL A 4 13.91 5.33 -1.09
N PRO A 5 14.88 6.19 -0.70
CA PRO A 5 14.77 7.65 -0.83
C PRO A 5 14.64 8.13 -2.29
N PRO A 6 13.97 9.27 -2.58
CA PRO A 6 13.96 9.85 -3.91
C PRO A 6 15.37 10.02 -4.51
N GLY A 7 15.53 9.79 -5.81
CA GLY A 7 16.85 9.78 -6.46
C GLY A 7 17.70 8.57 -6.08
N SER A 8 17.08 7.46 -5.69
CA SER A 8 17.77 6.20 -5.46
C SER A 8 16.96 4.98 -5.90
N ALA A 9 17.67 3.88 -6.13
CA ALA A 9 17.09 2.60 -6.51
C ALA A 9 17.85 1.45 -5.87
N GLN A 10 17.15 0.36 -5.59
CA GLN A 10 17.69 -0.86 -5.05
C GLN A 10 17.50 -2.00 -6.05
N LEU A 11 18.59 -2.63 -6.45
CA LEU A 11 18.57 -3.92 -7.13
C LEU A 11 18.67 -5.03 -6.08
N LEU A 12 17.68 -5.90 -6.07
CA LEU A 12 17.52 -7.02 -5.16
C LEU A 12 17.42 -8.32 -5.95
N VAL A 13 18.51 -9.08 -5.99
CA VAL A 13 18.56 -10.35 -6.71
C VAL A 13 18.23 -11.48 -5.73
N LEU A 14 17.03 -12.05 -5.88
CA LEU A 14 16.53 -13.11 -5.00
C LEU A 14 16.84 -14.54 -5.49
N ASN A 15 17.49 -14.67 -6.66
CA ASN A 15 17.80 -15.96 -7.27
C ASN A 15 19.30 -16.24 -7.18
N GLU A 16 19.66 -17.29 -6.43
CA GLU A 16 21.07 -17.73 -6.26
C GLU A 16 21.74 -18.13 -7.59
N ALA A 17 20.96 -18.49 -8.62
CA ALA A 17 21.50 -18.83 -9.94
C ALA A 17 21.92 -17.60 -10.77
N THR A 18 21.53 -16.40 -10.35
CA THR A 18 21.91 -15.16 -11.01
C THR A 18 23.07 -14.52 -10.27
N ASP A 19 24.16 -14.27 -10.99
CA ASP A 19 25.28 -13.49 -10.47
C ASP A 19 24.85 -12.03 -10.30
N GLY A 20 24.48 -11.67 -9.07
CA GLY A 20 23.96 -10.35 -8.76
C GLY A 20 25.02 -9.24 -8.86
N ASP A 21 26.30 -9.54 -8.63
CA ASP A 21 27.38 -8.57 -8.82
C ASP A 21 27.55 -8.27 -10.31
N ALA A 22 27.55 -9.30 -11.17
CA ALA A 22 27.61 -9.11 -12.63
C ALA A 22 26.39 -8.34 -13.19
N LEU A 23 25.20 -8.59 -12.66
CA LEU A 23 24.00 -7.84 -13.03
C LEU A 23 24.08 -6.39 -12.56
N ALA A 24 24.56 -6.14 -11.34
CA ALA A 24 24.76 -4.80 -10.81
C ALA A 24 25.76 -4.00 -11.65
N ASP A 25 26.86 -4.62 -12.10
CA ASP A 25 27.83 -3.99 -12.99
C ASP A 25 27.23 -3.64 -14.36
N GLN A 26 26.38 -4.52 -14.92
CA GLN A 26 25.66 -4.23 -16.17
C GLN A 26 24.70 -3.05 -16.01
N VAL A 27 23.93 -3.02 -14.93
CA VAL A 27 23.03 -1.90 -14.61
C VAL A 27 23.83 -0.61 -14.43
N ALA A 28 24.93 -0.65 -13.67
CA ALA A 28 25.83 0.48 -13.46
C ALA A 28 26.40 1.04 -14.77
N GLY A 29 26.76 0.16 -15.71
CA GLY A 29 27.24 0.54 -17.04
C GLY A 29 26.20 1.27 -17.89
N HIS A 30 24.90 0.97 -17.72
CA HIS A 30 23.83 1.62 -18.48
C HIS A 30 23.41 2.96 -17.88
N ILE A 31 23.38 3.08 -16.55
CA ILE A 31 22.99 4.34 -15.89
C ILE A 31 24.18 5.27 -15.61
N GLY A 32 25.41 4.79 -15.70
CA GLY A 32 26.61 5.56 -15.38
C GLY A 32 26.73 5.90 -13.89
N SER A 33 26.22 5.04 -13.01
CA SER A 33 26.30 5.19 -11.55
C SER A 33 26.69 3.87 -10.90
N SER A 34 27.71 3.89 -10.04
CA SER A 34 28.15 2.70 -9.32
C SER A 34 27.29 2.46 -8.09
N PRO A 35 26.85 1.22 -7.83
CA PRO A 35 26.05 0.91 -6.66
C PRO A 35 26.89 0.91 -5.38
N VAL A 36 26.19 0.94 -4.25
CA VAL A 36 26.69 0.51 -2.94
C VAL A 36 26.13 -0.89 -2.67
N ARG A 37 26.99 -1.86 -2.37
CA ARG A 37 26.56 -3.21 -1.99
C ARG A 37 26.16 -3.23 -0.52
N LEU A 38 24.97 -3.76 -0.24
CA LEU A 38 24.45 -3.98 1.11
C LEU A 38 24.18 -5.45 1.34
N GLU A 39 24.72 -5.96 2.44
CA GLU A 39 24.52 -7.32 2.90
C GLU A 39 23.56 -7.28 4.09
N MET A 40 22.33 -7.72 3.91
CA MET A 40 21.40 -7.87 5.03
C MET A 40 21.84 -9.08 5.85
N LEU A 41 21.99 -8.87 7.16
CA LEU A 41 22.47 -9.89 8.09
C LEU A 41 21.30 -10.51 8.84
N ASP A 42 21.41 -11.81 9.10
CA ASP A 42 20.51 -12.54 10.00
C ASP A 42 21.04 -12.46 11.44
N ILE A 43 20.80 -11.31 12.07
CA ILE A 43 21.15 -11.09 13.49
C ILE A 43 19.89 -11.36 14.32
N ASN A 44 19.90 -12.47 15.06
CA ASN A 44 18.80 -12.92 15.92
C ASN A 44 17.50 -13.26 15.14
N SER A 45 17.48 -14.44 14.52
CA SER A 45 16.41 -14.97 13.67
C SER A 45 15.01 -15.09 14.32
N GLU A 46 14.91 -14.85 15.63
CA GLU A 46 13.63 -14.85 16.38
C GLU A 46 12.82 -13.56 16.19
N TYR A 47 13.42 -12.45 15.77
CA TYR A 47 12.74 -11.16 15.59
C TYR A 47 12.97 -10.62 14.17
N ARG A 48 11.91 -10.58 13.36
CA ARG A 48 11.97 -10.25 11.92
C ARG A 48 12.01 -8.75 11.59
N ASP A 49 11.91 -7.88 12.58
CA ASP A 49 11.73 -6.44 12.38
C ASP A 49 12.94 -5.62 12.86
N GLY A 50 14.08 -5.81 12.20
CA GLY A 50 15.30 -5.04 12.49
C GLY A 50 16.43 -5.44 11.56
N ALA A 51 16.45 -4.91 10.34
CA ALA A 51 17.48 -5.28 9.38
C ALA A 51 18.82 -4.62 9.74
N PHE A 52 19.82 -5.45 10.04
CA PHE A 52 21.21 -5.03 10.09
C PHE A 52 21.82 -5.16 8.70
N TYR A 53 22.53 -4.13 8.27
CA TYR A 53 23.20 -4.12 6.99
C TYR A 53 24.70 -4.02 7.16
N ALA A 54 25.43 -4.88 6.48
CA ALA A 54 26.87 -4.82 6.33
C ALA A 54 27.23 -4.08 5.03
N LEU A 55 28.21 -3.18 5.14
CA LEU A 55 28.80 -2.46 4.00
C LEU A 55 30.30 -2.70 3.94
N ALA A 56 30.90 -2.55 2.75
CA ALA A 56 32.31 -2.86 2.53
C ALA A 56 33.26 -2.03 3.41
N ASP A 57 33.04 -0.71 3.49
CA ASP A 57 33.90 0.21 4.23
C ASP A 57 33.14 1.46 4.69
N THR A 58 33.83 2.37 5.40
CA THR A 58 33.25 3.63 5.88
C THR A 58 32.86 4.58 4.75
N ALA A 59 33.50 4.51 3.58
CA ALA A 59 33.14 5.33 2.43
C ALA A 59 31.82 4.86 1.80
N ALA A 60 31.57 3.55 1.77
CA ALA A 60 30.31 2.95 1.36
C ALA A 60 29.18 3.36 2.32
N VAL A 61 29.45 3.42 3.63
CA VAL A 61 28.49 3.93 4.64
C VAL A 61 28.15 5.40 4.38
N GLU A 62 29.15 6.26 4.20
CA GLU A 62 28.96 7.68 3.89
C GLU A 62 28.14 7.87 2.60
N LYS A 63 28.47 7.11 1.55
CA LYS A 63 27.76 7.14 0.26
C LYS A 63 26.31 6.66 0.38
N PHE A 64 26.05 5.63 1.19
CA PHE A 64 24.71 5.11 1.41
C PHE A 64 23.83 6.09 2.19
N LEU A 65 24.37 6.68 3.26
CA LEU A 65 23.65 7.60 4.13
C LEU A 65 23.57 9.04 3.61
N LYS A 66 24.38 9.38 2.60
CA LYS A 66 24.55 10.74 2.09
C LYS A 66 25.00 11.74 3.17
N ILE A 67 25.82 11.27 4.10
CA ILE A 67 26.42 12.10 5.17
C ILE A 67 27.93 11.86 5.23
N THR A 68 28.65 12.79 5.87
CA THR A 68 30.04 12.57 6.27
C THR A 68 30.05 12.04 7.70
N LEU A 69 30.66 10.88 7.92
CA LEU A 69 30.85 10.31 9.24
C LEU A 69 31.92 11.10 10.00
N THR A 70 31.66 11.35 11.27
CA THR A 70 32.63 11.89 12.21
C THR A 70 33.79 10.91 12.44
N ALA A 71 34.93 11.42 12.91
CA ALA A 71 36.08 10.57 13.24
C ALA A 71 35.74 9.50 14.30
N ALA A 72 34.87 9.83 15.26
CA ALA A 72 34.42 8.90 16.30
C ALA A 72 33.55 7.76 15.73
N GLU A 73 32.69 8.05 14.75
CA GLU A 73 31.85 7.01 14.11
C GLU A 73 32.68 6.09 13.21
N LYS A 74 33.65 6.65 12.47
CA LYS A 74 34.60 5.85 11.68
C LYS A 74 35.42 4.93 12.57
N ASP A 75 35.94 5.47 13.67
CA ASP A 75 36.69 4.70 14.67
C ASP A 75 35.81 3.60 15.30
N ALA A 76 34.56 3.92 15.66
CA ALA A 76 33.63 2.95 16.21
C ALA A 76 33.33 1.79 15.23
N LEU A 77 33.09 2.09 13.95
CA LEU A 77 32.89 1.07 12.90
C LEU A 77 34.12 0.17 12.73
N HIS A 78 35.33 0.75 12.73
CA HIS A 78 36.57 -0.02 12.64
C HIS A 78 36.82 -0.91 13.86
N HIS A 79 36.29 -0.54 15.03
CA HIS A 79 36.31 -1.36 16.24
C HIS A 79 35.09 -2.30 16.37
N GLY A 80 34.31 -2.46 15.30
CA GLY A 80 33.23 -3.43 15.20
C GLY A 80 31.92 -3.02 15.88
N ALA A 81 31.73 -1.72 16.12
CA ALA A 81 30.44 -1.17 16.54
C ALA A 81 29.46 -1.10 15.37
N VAL A 82 28.17 -1.07 15.70
CA VAL A 82 27.06 -0.85 14.78
C VAL A 82 26.62 0.60 14.92
N LEU A 83 26.57 1.33 13.80
CA LEU A 83 25.92 2.63 13.73
C LEU A 83 24.41 2.45 13.60
N ARG A 84 23.67 3.17 14.44
CA ARG A 84 22.22 3.05 14.53
C ARG A 84 21.51 3.97 13.54
N LEU A 85 20.55 3.44 12.78
CA LEU A 85 19.85 4.15 11.70
C LEU A 85 18.50 4.79 12.07
N GLY A 86 17.94 4.51 13.24
CA GLY A 86 16.65 5.04 13.68
C GLY A 86 16.51 5.10 15.20
N HIS A 87 15.60 5.94 15.72
CA HIS A 87 15.34 6.06 17.17
C HIS A 87 14.38 4.95 17.66
N LEU A 88 14.36 4.62 18.96
CA LEU A 88 13.65 3.42 19.47
C LEU A 88 12.13 3.61 19.35
N GLU A 89 11.73 4.86 19.21
CA GLU A 89 10.36 5.35 19.12
C GLU A 89 9.95 5.63 17.66
N ASN A 90 10.89 5.69 16.72
CA ASN A 90 10.63 5.90 15.30
C ASN A 90 11.63 5.09 14.43
N PRO A 91 11.21 3.93 13.89
CA PRO A 91 12.06 3.00 13.15
C PRO A 91 12.35 3.45 11.70
N GLU A 92 11.83 4.60 11.27
CA GLU A 92 12.19 5.15 9.96
C GLU A 92 13.71 5.41 9.90
N ILE A 93 14.33 4.89 8.82
CA ILE A 93 15.73 5.18 8.50
C ILE A 93 15.80 6.67 8.15
N ASN A 94 16.36 7.47 9.06
CA ASN A 94 16.53 8.90 8.81
C ASN A 94 17.69 9.11 7.83
N PHE A 95 17.37 9.33 6.57
CA PHE A 95 18.31 9.83 5.58
C PHE A 95 18.41 11.36 5.73
N GLY A 96 19.55 11.87 6.22
CA GLY A 96 19.89 13.29 6.08
C GLY A 96 19.85 14.17 7.34
N ASP A 97 19.61 13.63 8.55
CA ASP A 97 19.85 14.41 9.76
C ASP A 97 21.34 14.30 10.16
N ALA A 98 22.05 15.44 10.12
CA ALA A 98 23.47 15.57 10.43
C ALA A 98 23.80 15.43 11.95
N GLY A 99 23.08 14.57 12.65
CA GLY A 99 23.32 14.23 14.05
C GLY A 99 24.28 13.06 14.19
N ALA A 100 25.03 13.01 15.31
CA ALA A 100 25.87 11.86 15.62
C ALA A 100 25.02 10.58 15.72
N LEU A 101 25.40 9.56 14.96
CA LEU A 101 24.76 8.25 14.96
C LEU A 101 25.22 7.48 16.20
N PRO A 102 24.31 7.03 17.08
CA PRO A 102 24.68 6.22 18.23
C PRO A 102 25.36 4.92 17.78
N ALA A 103 26.51 4.62 18.37
CA ALA A 103 27.24 3.38 18.13
C ALA A 103 27.04 2.40 19.30
N PHE A 104 26.87 1.11 19.00
CA PHE A 104 26.78 0.05 20.01
C PHE A 104 27.46 -1.23 19.53
N THR A 105 27.95 -2.07 20.46
CA THR A 105 28.46 -3.39 20.09
C THR A 105 27.30 -4.39 19.97
N PRO A 106 27.27 -5.29 18.97
CA PRO A 106 26.19 -6.26 18.78
C PRO A 106 25.87 -7.12 20.02
N GLN A 107 26.88 -7.47 20.82
CA GLN A 107 26.72 -8.26 22.05
C GLN A 107 26.08 -7.49 23.21
N GLN A 108 26.09 -6.16 23.17
CA GLN A 108 25.46 -5.30 24.18
C GLN A 108 24.03 -4.92 23.82
N SER A 109 23.51 -5.39 22.66
CA SER A 109 22.15 -5.11 22.21
C SER A 109 21.14 -5.63 23.24
N PRO A 110 20.43 -4.76 23.99
CA PRO A 110 19.41 -5.23 24.91
C PRO A 110 18.33 -6.00 24.13
N GLU A 111 17.72 -7.04 24.70
CA GLU A 111 16.73 -7.91 24.01
C GLU A 111 15.64 -7.15 23.22
N ARG A 112 15.32 -5.91 23.61
CA ARG A 112 14.39 -5.02 22.91
C ARG A 112 14.89 -4.45 21.57
N TYR A 113 16.19 -4.52 21.26
CA TYR A 113 16.80 -3.85 20.12
C TYR A 113 16.83 -4.71 18.86
N GLY A 114 16.81 -6.04 19.00
CA GLY A 114 16.57 -6.97 17.89
C GLY A 114 15.17 -6.84 17.27
N ILE A 115 14.27 -6.09 17.91
CA ILE A 115 12.86 -5.95 17.49
C ILE A 115 12.61 -4.63 16.74
N TYR A 116 13.50 -3.63 16.78
CA TYR A 116 13.19 -2.29 16.25
C TYR A 116 14.37 -1.46 15.69
N GLY A 117 15.62 -1.91 15.78
CA GLY A 117 16.78 -1.10 15.38
C GLY A 117 17.40 -1.54 14.06
N ALA A 118 17.20 -0.78 12.98
CA ALA A 118 18.06 -0.89 11.81
C ALA A 118 19.47 -0.37 12.15
N GLY A 119 20.51 -1.06 11.69
CA GLY A 119 21.90 -0.74 12.02
C GLY A 119 22.86 -1.03 10.88
N LEU A 120 23.96 -0.28 10.82
CA LEU A 120 25.06 -0.44 9.86
C LEU A 120 26.32 -0.90 10.55
N LEU A 121 26.99 -1.87 9.96
CA LEU A 121 28.32 -2.31 10.35
C LEU A 121 29.17 -2.60 9.13
N LEU A 122 30.46 -2.84 9.35
CA LEU A 122 31.36 -3.25 8.28
C LEU A 122 31.20 -4.75 7.99
N ALA A 123 31.31 -5.12 6.72
CA ALA A 123 31.17 -6.49 6.25
C ALA A 123 32.27 -7.41 6.81
N ASP A 124 33.48 -6.90 7.03
CA ASP A 124 34.55 -7.64 7.73
C ASP A 124 34.14 -7.94 9.16
N THR A 125 33.63 -6.95 9.90
CA THR A 125 33.12 -7.12 11.27
C THR A 125 31.99 -8.15 11.32
N ALA A 126 31.05 -8.10 10.37
CA ALA A 126 29.94 -9.05 10.32
C ALA A 126 30.45 -10.50 10.17
N ARG A 127 31.46 -10.71 9.30
CA ARG A 127 32.11 -12.00 9.08
C ARG A 127 32.89 -12.47 10.32
N GLU A 128 33.64 -11.58 10.96
CA GLU A 128 34.37 -11.89 12.20
C GLU A 128 33.43 -12.30 13.35
N GLN A 129 32.25 -11.69 13.41
CA GLN A 129 31.23 -12.01 14.40
C GLN A 129 30.36 -13.22 14.02
N GLY A 130 30.57 -13.81 12.84
CA GLY A 130 29.87 -15.01 12.39
C GLY A 130 28.40 -14.77 12.00
N PHE A 131 28.02 -13.53 11.67
CA PHE A 131 26.67 -13.25 11.19
C PHE A 131 26.49 -13.77 9.76
N ALA A 132 25.39 -14.51 9.53
CA ALA A 132 25.05 -15.00 8.21
C ALA A 132 24.42 -13.87 7.37
N THR A 133 24.81 -13.77 6.10
CA THR A 133 24.14 -12.88 5.15
C THR A 133 22.84 -13.56 4.68
N SER A 134 21.71 -12.92 4.94
CA SER A 134 20.39 -13.39 4.52
C SER A 134 20.04 -12.94 3.11
N MET A 135 20.53 -11.77 2.70
CA MET A 135 20.15 -11.15 1.43
C MET A 135 21.22 -10.17 0.95
N LEU A 136 21.47 -10.15 -0.37
CA LEU A 136 22.34 -9.19 -1.02
C LEU A 136 21.53 -8.19 -1.84
N SER A 137 21.90 -6.92 -1.76
CA SER A 137 21.30 -5.87 -2.59
C SER A 137 22.31 -4.81 -3.00
N TRP A 138 22.04 -4.13 -4.11
CA TRP A 138 22.88 -3.08 -4.68
C TRP A 138 22.07 -1.79 -4.77
N PHE A 139 22.53 -0.75 -4.11
CA PHE A 139 21.82 0.51 -3.96
C PHE A 139 22.48 1.61 -4.78
N TYR A 140 21.75 2.19 -5.72
CA TYR A 140 22.18 3.29 -6.54
C TYR A 140 21.72 4.59 -5.88
N THR A 141 22.66 5.44 -5.48
CA THR A 141 22.37 6.74 -4.88
C THR A 141 22.62 7.88 -5.88
N ASP A 142 21.98 9.02 -5.61
CA ASP A 142 22.16 10.29 -6.33
C ASP A 142 21.88 10.21 -7.83
N MET A 143 20.84 9.46 -8.18
CA MET A 143 20.38 9.35 -9.55
C MET A 143 19.73 10.66 -10.02
N ASN A 144 20.05 11.05 -11.25
CA ASN A 144 19.36 12.14 -11.93
C ASN A 144 18.07 11.64 -12.63
N PRO A 145 17.16 12.54 -13.04
CA PRO A 145 15.90 12.14 -13.68
C PRO A 145 16.05 11.38 -15.01
N GLU A 146 17.17 11.53 -15.72
CA GLU A 146 17.44 10.78 -16.95
C GLU A 146 17.84 9.33 -16.63
N GLN A 147 18.64 9.13 -15.58
CA GLN A 147 19.05 7.82 -15.08
C GLN A 147 17.86 7.04 -14.54
N GLU A 148 16.92 7.68 -13.85
CA GLU A 148 15.68 7.05 -13.38
C GLU A 148 14.84 6.50 -14.54
N LYS A 149 14.71 7.26 -15.63
CA LYS A 149 13.99 6.82 -16.83
C LYS A 149 14.65 5.61 -17.48
N ILE A 150 15.98 5.64 -17.62
CA ILE A 150 16.73 4.50 -18.16
C ILE A 150 16.50 3.27 -17.28
N LEU A 151 16.56 3.43 -15.96
CA LEU A 151 16.40 2.33 -15.00
C LEU A 151 15.06 1.59 -15.16
N ALA A 152 13.97 2.30 -15.49
CA ALA A 152 12.66 1.70 -15.71
C ALA A 152 12.61 0.75 -16.92
N GLU A 153 13.47 0.96 -17.92
CA GLU A 153 13.53 0.15 -19.14
C GLU A 153 14.55 -1.00 -19.04
N LEU A 154 15.45 -0.95 -18.05
CA LEU A 154 16.53 -1.94 -17.89
C LEU A 154 16.09 -3.39 -17.71
N PRO A 155 15.02 -3.72 -16.96
CA PRO A 155 14.59 -5.11 -16.85
C PRO A 155 14.29 -5.75 -18.22
N VAL A 156 13.71 -4.96 -19.13
CA VAL A 156 13.42 -5.40 -20.50
C VAL A 156 14.68 -5.44 -21.35
N ALA A 157 15.52 -4.42 -21.27
CA ALA A 157 16.76 -4.34 -22.07
C ALA A 157 17.80 -5.41 -21.69
N LEU A 158 17.93 -5.70 -20.40
CA LEU A 158 18.90 -6.66 -19.85
C LEU A 158 18.29 -8.05 -19.60
N GLY A 159 16.98 -8.21 -19.81
CA GLY A 159 16.30 -9.51 -19.71
C GLY A 159 16.23 -10.10 -18.30
N PHE A 160 16.19 -9.26 -17.26
CA PHE A 160 16.05 -9.71 -15.86
C PHE A 160 14.65 -9.44 -15.30
N ASN A 161 14.33 -10.04 -14.16
CA ASN A 161 13.01 -9.90 -13.55
C ASN A 161 12.76 -8.46 -13.07
N PRO A 162 11.72 -7.75 -13.54
CA PRO A 162 11.44 -6.39 -13.11
C PRO A 162 11.21 -6.24 -11.60
N GLY A 163 10.74 -7.30 -10.93
CA GLY A 163 10.57 -7.31 -9.47
C GLY A 163 11.88 -7.29 -8.68
N TRP A 164 13.03 -7.50 -9.32
CA TRP A 164 14.34 -7.32 -8.68
C TRP A 164 14.74 -5.85 -8.57
N LEU A 165 14.12 -4.96 -9.34
CA LEU A 165 14.46 -3.54 -9.33
C LEU A 165 13.39 -2.76 -8.54
N ILE A 166 13.76 -2.29 -7.36
CA ILE A 166 12.91 -1.49 -6.48
C ILE A 166 13.38 -0.04 -6.62
N GLN A 167 12.58 0.79 -7.27
CA GLN A 167 12.85 2.23 -7.35
C GLN A 167 12.21 2.96 -6.18
N ALA A 168 12.80 4.08 -5.76
CA ALA A 168 12.05 5.11 -5.07
C ALA A 168 10.95 5.58 -6.01
N ALA A 169 9.77 4.99 -5.85
CA ALA A 169 8.53 5.54 -6.31
C ALA A 169 8.53 7.06 -6.02
N PRO A 170 8.54 7.96 -7.04
CA PRO A 170 8.23 9.36 -6.79
C PRO A 170 6.82 9.35 -6.27
N ASP A 171 6.64 9.52 -4.95
CA ASP A 171 5.38 9.32 -4.24
C ASP A 171 4.45 8.45 -5.06
N PHE A 172 4.66 7.12 -5.08
CA PHE A 172 3.52 6.28 -5.40
C PHE A 172 2.54 6.60 -4.25
N GLU A 173 1.73 7.65 -4.45
CA GLU A 173 0.29 7.53 -4.35
C GLU A 173 0.05 6.07 -4.69
N PHE A 174 -0.28 5.28 -3.68
CA PHE A 174 -0.83 3.97 -3.90
C PHE A 174 -2.04 4.24 -4.79
N ALA A 175 -1.81 4.30 -6.11
CA ALA A 175 -2.82 4.38 -7.11
C ALA A 175 -3.58 3.10 -6.85
N GLU A 176 -4.75 3.25 -6.23
CA GLU A 176 -5.48 2.16 -5.65
C GLU A 176 -5.53 1.05 -6.69
N SER A 177 -5.04 -0.13 -6.31
CA SER A 177 -4.76 -1.16 -7.31
C SER A 177 -6.01 -1.40 -8.13
N TRP A 178 -5.86 -1.64 -9.43
CA TRP A 178 -7.00 -1.90 -10.30
C TRP A 178 -7.92 -3.00 -9.73
N GLN A 179 -7.35 -3.94 -8.98
CA GLN A 179 -8.10 -4.96 -8.24
C GLN A 179 -9.00 -4.36 -7.15
N ALA A 180 -8.54 -3.37 -6.38
CA ALA A 180 -9.34 -2.68 -5.36
C ALA A 180 -10.53 -1.93 -5.98
N ILE A 181 -10.33 -1.28 -7.13
CA ILE A 181 -11.41 -0.64 -7.90
C ILE A 181 -12.43 -1.68 -8.38
N LEU A 182 -11.97 -2.81 -8.93
CA LEU A 182 -12.83 -3.90 -9.36
C LEU A 182 -13.61 -4.52 -8.20
N ILE A 183 -13.00 -4.66 -7.03
CA ILE A 183 -13.68 -5.13 -5.81
C ILE A 183 -14.76 -4.12 -5.42
N GLY A 184 -14.45 -2.82 -5.36
CA GLY A 184 -15.43 -1.76 -5.05
C GLY A 184 -16.62 -1.75 -6.01
N LEU A 185 -16.37 -1.93 -7.32
CA LEU A 185 -17.40 -2.08 -8.34
C LEU A 185 -18.22 -3.35 -8.13
N GLY A 186 -17.58 -4.50 -7.91
CA GLY A 186 -18.24 -5.79 -7.70
C GLY A 186 -19.14 -5.77 -6.46
N THR A 187 -18.64 -5.25 -5.35
CA THR A 187 -19.43 -5.07 -4.11
C THR A 187 -20.60 -4.12 -4.34
N GLY A 188 -20.39 -3.01 -5.06
CA GLY A 188 -21.45 -2.08 -5.44
C GLY A 188 -22.54 -2.73 -6.28
N ILE A 189 -22.17 -3.59 -7.24
CA ILE A 189 -23.12 -4.32 -8.08
C ILE A 189 -23.96 -5.30 -7.24
N ILE A 190 -23.33 -6.08 -6.37
CA ILE A 190 -24.02 -7.03 -5.48
C ILE A 190 -24.99 -6.29 -4.56
N ALA A 191 -24.54 -5.22 -3.93
CA ALA A 191 -25.39 -4.38 -3.08
C ALA A 191 -26.55 -3.76 -3.88
N GLY A 192 -26.27 -3.32 -5.12
CA GLY A 192 -27.29 -2.83 -6.05
C GLY A 192 -28.38 -3.86 -6.35
N PHE A 193 -28.01 -5.13 -6.60
CA PHE A 193 -28.99 -6.20 -6.80
C PHE A 193 -29.88 -6.43 -5.57
N LEU A 194 -29.31 -6.32 -4.36
CA LEU A 194 -30.09 -6.41 -3.13
C LEU A 194 -31.10 -5.26 -2.98
N VAL A 195 -30.67 -4.02 -3.28
CA VAL A 195 -31.56 -2.84 -3.27
C VAL A 195 -32.67 -2.98 -4.32
N LEU A 196 -32.35 -3.45 -5.53
CA LEU A 196 -33.34 -3.75 -6.58
C LEU A 196 -34.32 -4.85 -6.14
N GLY A 197 -33.83 -5.90 -5.49
CA GLY A 197 -34.66 -6.97 -4.94
C GLY A 197 -35.64 -6.44 -3.88
N TYR A 198 -35.13 -5.62 -2.95
CA TYR A 198 -35.93 -4.98 -1.91
C TYR A 198 -36.98 -4.03 -2.51
N ALA A 199 -36.59 -3.16 -3.46
CA ALA A 199 -37.49 -2.23 -4.12
C ALA A 199 -38.62 -2.95 -4.88
N ASN A 200 -38.29 -4.05 -5.58
CA ASN A 200 -39.30 -4.88 -6.25
C ASN A 200 -40.23 -5.59 -5.23
N GLY A 201 -39.71 -6.01 -4.08
CA GLY A 201 -40.49 -6.59 -2.98
C GLY A 201 -41.45 -5.58 -2.36
N ALA A 202 -40.96 -4.38 -2.03
CA ALA A 202 -41.76 -3.28 -1.51
C ALA A 202 -42.86 -2.86 -2.51
N ALA A 203 -42.53 -2.75 -3.80
CA ALA A 203 -43.50 -2.46 -4.84
C ALA A 203 -44.57 -3.56 -4.98
N ARG A 204 -44.22 -4.84 -4.78
CA ARG A 204 -45.19 -5.95 -4.76
C ARG A 204 -46.11 -5.90 -3.55
N ASN A 205 -45.60 -5.61 -2.36
CA ASN A 205 -46.41 -5.50 -1.14
C ASN A 205 -47.41 -4.34 -1.22
N LEU A 206 -46.98 -3.21 -1.77
CA LEU A 206 -47.81 -2.03 -1.95
C LEU A 206 -48.86 -2.17 -3.06
N ARG A 207 -48.75 -3.16 -3.96
CA ARG A 207 -49.78 -3.41 -5.01
C ARG A 207 -51.16 -3.68 -4.43
N GLY A 208 -51.23 -4.44 -3.33
CA GLY A 208 -52.51 -4.79 -2.69
C GLY A 208 -53.25 -3.55 -2.16
N THR A 209 -52.50 -2.58 -1.65
CA THR A 209 -53.03 -1.31 -1.12
C THR A 209 -53.25 -0.25 -2.19
N ASN A 210 -52.58 -0.37 -3.34
CA ASN A 210 -52.65 0.63 -4.43
C ASN A 210 -54.03 0.71 -5.08
N ALA A 211 -54.70 -0.43 -5.25
CA ALA A 211 -56.07 -0.46 -5.78
C ALA A 211 -57.06 0.28 -4.86
N ALA A 212 -56.91 0.12 -3.54
CA ALA A 212 -57.70 0.84 -2.56
C ALA A 212 -57.38 2.34 -2.55
N LEU A 213 -56.11 2.74 -2.65
CA LEU A 213 -55.70 4.14 -2.64
C LEU A 213 -56.12 4.90 -3.91
N LEU A 214 -56.10 4.24 -5.07
CA LEU A 214 -56.61 4.81 -6.33
C LEU A 214 -58.13 5.01 -6.28
N ALA A 215 -58.87 4.09 -5.65
CA ALA A 215 -60.32 4.22 -5.47
C ALA A 215 -60.72 5.44 -4.61
N ILE A 216 -59.84 5.91 -3.72
CA ILE A 216 -60.05 7.09 -2.86
C ILE A 216 -59.50 8.37 -3.54
N GLY A 217 -59.03 8.29 -4.79
CA GLY A 217 -58.59 9.44 -5.58
C GLY A 217 -57.16 9.92 -5.29
N VAL A 218 -56.33 9.11 -4.64
CA VAL A 218 -54.93 9.49 -4.36
C VAL A 218 -54.15 9.62 -5.67
N PRO A 219 -53.53 10.78 -5.95
CA PRO A 219 -52.78 10.98 -7.18
C PRO A 219 -51.51 10.13 -7.18
N ARG A 220 -51.25 9.44 -8.28
CA ARG A 220 -50.12 8.51 -8.44
C ARG A 220 -48.76 9.11 -8.13
N ARG A 221 -48.58 10.43 -8.33
CA ARG A 221 -47.35 11.15 -7.96
C ARG A 221 -47.00 10.98 -6.47
N TRP A 222 -48.00 10.79 -5.62
CA TRP A 222 -47.82 10.53 -4.20
C TRP A 222 -47.18 9.15 -3.95
N TYR A 223 -47.65 8.12 -4.66
CA TYR A 223 -47.08 6.77 -4.60
C TYR A 223 -45.62 6.74 -5.09
N TYR A 224 -45.33 7.42 -6.20
CA TYR A 224 -43.96 7.56 -6.70
C TYR A 224 -43.03 8.21 -5.68
N ARG A 225 -43.50 9.28 -5.02
CA ARG A 225 -42.75 9.94 -3.95
C ARG A 225 -42.53 8.98 -2.78
N LEU A 226 -43.54 8.22 -2.37
CA LEU A 226 -43.41 7.27 -1.28
C LEU A 226 -42.32 6.22 -1.56
N VAL A 227 -42.39 5.54 -2.71
CA VAL A 227 -41.39 4.53 -3.11
C VAL A 227 -40.01 5.13 -3.28
N ALA A 228 -39.91 6.32 -3.90
CA ALA A 228 -38.62 7.02 -4.03
C ALA A 228 -38.03 7.37 -2.67
N THR A 229 -38.86 7.72 -1.67
CA THR A 229 -38.40 8.08 -0.33
C THR A 229 -37.96 6.86 0.46
N GLU A 230 -38.70 5.74 0.39
CA GLU A 230 -38.30 4.48 1.04
C GLU A 230 -37.01 3.91 0.45
N VAL A 231 -36.91 3.84 -0.89
CA VAL A 231 -35.70 3.35 -1.56
C VAL A 231 -34.53 4.29 -1.28
N GLY A 232 -34.76 5.61 -1.30
CA GLY A 232 -33.75 6.61 -0.94
C GLY A 232 -33.23 6.45 0.48
N ALA A 233 -34.11 6.18 1.45
CA ALA A 233 -33.73 5.93 2.84
C ALA A 233 -32.88 4.66 2.99
N VAL A 234 -33.23 3.57 2.31
CA VAL A 234 -32.45 2.32 2.32
C VAL A 234 -31.05 2.54 1.75
N VAL A 235 -30.94 3.31 0.67
CA VAL A 235 -29.66 3.61 0.02
C VAL A 235 -28.80 4.49 0.92
N LEU A 236 -29.38 5.50 1.57
CA LEU A 236 -28.68 6.33 2.53
C LEU A 236 -28.11 5.49 3.69
N ILE A 237 -28.92 4.58 4.25
CA ILE A 237 -28.48 3.66 5.31
C ILE A 237 -27.35 2.75 4.81
N ALA A 238 -27.44 2.24 3.58
CA ALA A 238 -26.40 1.40 2.99
C ALA A 238 -25.08 2.16 2.81
N ILE A 239 -25.12 3.41 2.34
CA ILE A 239 -23.93 4.27 2.20
C ILE A 239 -23.30 4.53 3.56
N VAL A 240 -24.09 4.94 4.57
CA VAL A 240 -23.58 5.21 5.92
C VAL A 240 -22.98 3.96 6.55
N SER A 241 -23.63 2.81 6.38
CA SER A 241 -23.14 1.52 6.89
C SER A 241 -21.85 1.08 6.21
N ALA A 242 -21.71 1.31 4.90
CA ALA A 242 -20.48 1.02 4.17
C ALA A 242 -19.32 1.89 4.67
N VAL A 243 -19.53 3.19 4.84
CA VAL A 243 -18.52 4.11 5.38
C VAL A 243 -18.10 3.70 6.80
N LEU A 244 -19.06 3.43 7.68
CA LEU A 244 -18.78 2.96 9.05
C LEU A 244 -18.04 1.62 9.04
N GLY A 245 -18.44 0.68 8.19
CA GLY A 245 -17.78 -0.61 8.03
C GLY A 245 -16.32 -0.47 7.60
N THR A 246 -16.02 0.44 6.67
CA THR A 246 -14.64 0.75 6.26
C THR A 246 -13.83 1.34 7.42
N ILE A 247 -14.39 2.30 8.17
CA ILE A 247 -13.72 2.90 9.33
C ILE A 247 -13.43 1.83 10.40
N VAL A 248 -14.40 0.96 10.70
CA VAL A 248 -14.23 -0.12 11.67
C VAL A 248 -13.19 -1.14 11.18
N GLY A 249 -13.24 -1.53 9.91
CA GLY A 249 -12.24 -2.42 9.31
C GLY A 249 -10.83 -1.85 9.40
N MET A 250 -10.67 -0.56 9.09
CA MET A 250 -9.41 0.16 9.27
C MET A 250 -8.95 0.16 10.72
N LEU A 251 -9.83 0.48 11.68
CA LEU A 251 -9.50 0.44 13.10
C LEU A 251 -9.05 -0.96 13.55
N ILE A 252 -9.71 -2.01 13.08
CA ILE A 252 -9.31 -3.40 13.38
C ILE A 252 -7.93 -3.68 12.80
N THR A 253 -7.69 -3.34 11.53
CA THR A 253 -6.36 -3.47 10.90
C THR A 253 -5.31 -2.64 11.64
N ALA A 254 -5.68 -1.46 12.15
CA ALA A 254 -4.78 -0.56 12.88
C ALA A 254 -4.39 -1.16 14.21
N ILE A 255 -5.32 -1.80 14.91
CA ILE A 255 -5.05 -2.43 16.20
C ILE A 255 -4.25 -3.72 15.99
N THR A 256 -4.49 -4.46 14.91
CA THR A 256 -3.88 -5.79 14.67
C THR A 256 -2.53 -5.76 13.95
N TRP A 257 -2.26 -4.74 13.12
CA TRP A 257 -1.04 -4.66 12.27
C TRP A 257 -0.26 -3.34 12.48
N ALA A 258 -0.41 -2.74 13.67
CA ALA A 258 -0.26 -1.32 14.01
C ALA A 258 1.03 -0.55 13.71
N ARG A 259 2.06 -1.07 13.03
CA ARG A 259 3.37 -0.37 13.04
C ARG A 259 3.91 0.18 11.74
N ASP A 260 3.46 -0.26 10.56
CA ASP A 260 4.10 0.19 9.30
C ASP A 260 3.13 0.61 8.17
N PHE A 261 1.83 0.75 8.46
CA PHE A 261 0.85 1.12 7.44
C PHE A 261 0.29 2.53 7.64
N GLU A 262 0.59 3.41 6.69
CA GLU A 262 -0.18 4.65 6.51
C GLU A 262 -1.63 4.29 6.14
N MET A 263 -2.55 4.54 7.06
CA MET A 263 -3.97 4.33 6.81
C MET A 263 -4.53 5.45 5.96
N ARG A 264 -4.65 5.18 4.66
CA ARG A 264 -5.34 6.06 3.72
C ARG A 264 -6.75 5.53 3.45
N LEU A 265 -7.72 6.42 3.49
CA LEU A 265 -9.10 6.10 3.11
C LEU A 265 -9.14 5.76 1.61
N PRO A 266 -9.71 4.60 1.21
CA PRO A 266 -9.71 4.19 -0.16
C PRO A 266 -10.84 4.89 -0.93
N TRP A 267 -10.60 6.14 -1.32
CA TRP A 267 -11.62 7.02 -1.88
C TRP A 267 -12.18 6.54 -3.22
N LEU A 268 -11.40 5.89 -4.11
CA LEU A 268 -11.96 5.43 -5.40
C LEU A 268 -12.83 4.16 -5.25
N PRO A 269 -12.45 3.12 -4.48
CA PRO A 269 -13.36 2.02 -4.16
C PRO A 269 -14.64 2.52 -3.49
N LEU A 270 -14.53 3.39 -2.48
CA LEU A 270 -15.70 3.98 -1.84
C LEU A 270 -16.57 4.76 -2.82
N GLY A 271 -15.95 5.65 -3.61
CA GLY A 271 -16.62 6.45 -4.62
C GLY A 271 -17.30 5.62 -5.71
N SER A 272 -16.65 4.55 -6.17
CA SER A 272 -17.20 3.63 -7.18
C SER A 272 -18.37 2.81 -6.62
N THR A 273 -18.28 2.30 -5.39
CA THR A 273 -19.40 1.63 -4.72
C THR A 273 -20.60 2.56 -4.54
N VAL A 274 -20.37 3.79 -4.07
CA VAL A 274 -21.42 4.81 -3.92
C VAL A 274 -22.03 5.17 -5.27
N GLY A 275 -21.20 5.38 -6.29
CA GLY A 275 -21.64 5.69 -7.65
C GLY A 275 -22.55 4.60 -8.23
N VAL A 276 -22.17 3.33 -8.08
CA VAL A 276 -23.00 2.18 -8.51
C VAL A 276 -24.31 2.12 -7.74
N LEU A 277 -24.31 2.31 -6.41
CA LEU A 277 -25.52 2.32 -5.61
C LEU A 277 -26.50 3.42 -6.03
N VAL A 278 -26.02 4.64 -6.28
CA VAL A 278 -26.84 5.74 -6.77
C VAL A 278 -27.42 5.42 -8.14
N LEU A 279 -26.60 4.91 -9.07
CA LEU A 279 -27.03 4.57 -10.42
C LEU A 279 -28.11 3.47 -10.41
N VAL A 280 -27.90 2.41 -9.62
CA VAL A 280 -28.87 1.32 -9.46
C VAL A 280 -30.18 1.83 -8.83
N THR A 281 -30.10 2.76 -7.89
CA THR A 281 -31.28 3.39 -7.27
C THR A 281 -32.12 4.13 -8.29
N VAL A 282 -31.48 4.94 -9.14
CA VAL A 282 -32.16 5.67 -10.21
C VAL A 282 -32.84 4.69 -11.17
N ILE A 283 -32.12 3.62 -11.57
CA ILE A 283 -32.68 2.57 -12.44
C ILE A 283 -33.88 1.89 -11.76
N ALA A 284 -33.77 1.55 -10.47
CA ALA A 284 -34.84 0.90 -9.71
C ALA A 284 -36.11 1.77 -9.65
N VAL A 285 -35.96 3.08 -9.37
CA VAL A 285 -37.06 4.04 -9.33
C VAL A 285 -37.72 4.19 -10.71
N ILE A 286 -36.92 4.31 -11.78
CA ILE A 286 -37.44 4.40 -13.16
C ILE A 286 -38.15 3.11 -13.56
N ALA A 287 -37.58 1.94 -13.25
CA ALA A 287 -38.15 0.64 -13.58
C ALA A 287 -39.46 0.38 -12.83
N ALA A 288 -39.52 0.73 -11.54
CA ALA A 288 -40.74 0.70 -10.76
C ALA A 288 -41.82 1.60 -11.38
N GLY A 289 -41.41 2.75 -11.91
CA GLY A 289 -42.30 3.66 -12.62
C GLY A 289 -42.86 3.11 -13.92
N ARG A 290 -42.00 2.60 -14.80
CA ARG A 290 -42.41 2.03 -16.09
C ARG A 290 -43.34 0.83 -15.93
N LYS A 291 -43.10 -0.04 -14.94
CA LYS A 291 -43.98 -1.18 -14.65
C LYS A 291 -45.40 -0.75 -14.27
N MET A 292 -45.59 0.45 -13.74
CA MET A 292 -46.94 0.97 -13.45
C MET A 292 -47.65 1.47 -14.70
N GLN A 293 -46.93 2.01 -15.69
CA GLN A 293 -47.52 2.49 -16.94
C GLN A 293 -47.93 1.35 -17.88
N LEU A 294 -47.15 0.26 -17.93
CA LEU A 294 -47.45 -0.89 -18.80
C LEU A 294 -48.75 -1.62 -18.39
N ASN A 295 -48.99 -1.78 -17.09
CA ASN A 295 -50.20 -2.43 -16.58
C ASN A 295 -51.48 -1.61 -16.78
N GLU A 296 -51.40 -0.34 -17.19
CA GLU A 296 -52.59 0.43 -17.55
C GLU A 296 -53.18 -0.02 -18.88
N ARG A 297 -52.32 -0.41 -19.84
CA ARG A 297 -52.76 -0.83 -21.17
C ARG A 297 -53.55 -2.14 -21.13
N GLU A 298 -53.19 -3.04 -20.21
CA GLU A 298 -53.84 -4.34 -20.00
C GLU A 298 -55.17 -4.27 -19.21
N HIS A 299 -55.54 -3.12 -18.64
CA HIS A 299 -56.83 -2.93 -17.94
C HIS A 299 -57.75 -1.92 -18.64
N SER A 300 -57.28 -1.28 -19.70
CA SER A 300 -58.07 -0.41 -20.58
C SER A 300 -58.54 -1.10 -21.87
N GLU A 301 -58.15 -2.36 -22.08
CA GLU A 301 -58.74 -3.29 -23.06
C GLU A 301 -59.72 -4.23 -22.35
#